data_AF-A0A5S4SIP6-F1
#
_entry.id   AF-A0A5S4SIP6-F1
#
_cell.length_a   1.000
_cell.length_b   1.000
_cell.length_c   1.000
_cell.angle_alpha   90.00
_cell.angle_beta   90.00
_cell.angle_gamma   90.00
#
_symmetry.space_group_name_H-M   'P 1'
#
loop_
_entity.id
_entity.type
_entity.pdbx_description
1 polymer ?
#
loop_
_entity_poly.entity_id
_entity_poly.type
_entity_poly.pdbx_seq_one_letter_code
_entity_poly.pdbx_strand_id
1 'polypeptide(L)'
;MLKQTSDKTHKPSPYAFMEESNGWRVFRETYRADPEKANSYFVSWDIHSEGLSAYDAITRCAELNGEHMPMHPLDALLHLFVLATTQSHSGAEVCARVLLGLYNGYRFPLDLTELRRLDKRNHAACMTAISFDTPCVMEVQRWLETITGRTDMGQRFEWLAWRFKLVDEQPESPRPEALALVSPLKS
;
A
#
# COMPACT_ATOMS: atom_id res chain seq x y z
N MET A 1 -22.99 -10.69 23.41
CA MET A 1 -23.85 -10.55 22.21
C MET A 1 -23.07 -9.71 21.21
N LEU A 2 -22.32 -10.39 20.34
CA LEU A 2 -21.37 -9.77 19.40
C LEU A 2 -22.16 -9.09 18.28
N LYS A 3 -22.05 -7.77 18.15
CA LYS A 3 -22.54 -7.07 16.97
C LYS A 3 -21.46 -7.16 15.91
N GLN A 4 -21.60 -8.11 14.97
CA GLN A 4 -21.02 -7.93 13.64
C GLN A 4 -21.67 -6.67 13.06
N THR A 5 -20.92 -5.59 12.95
CA THR A 5 -21.33 -4.42 12.20
C THR A 5 -21.29 -4.79 10.71
N SER A 6 -22.41 -5.35 10.24
CA SER A 6 -22.74 -5.50 8.83
C SER A 6 -23.03 -4.10 8.26
N ASP A 7 -22.00 -3.28 8.07
CA ASP A 7 -22.13 -2.09 7.24
C ASP A 7 -21.67 -2.37 5.80
N LYS A 8 -22.58 -2.12 4.86
CA LYS A 8 -22.57 -2.61 3.47
C LYS A 8 -21.85 -1.63 2.55
N THR A 9 -20.57 -1.37 2.80
CA THR A 9 -19.66 -0.89 1.77
C THR A 9 -18.36 -1.66 1.88
N HIS A 10 -18.44 -2.96 1.56
CA HIS A 10 -17.30 -3.87 1.55
C HIS A 10 -16.35 -3.46 0.41
N LYS A 11 -15.53 -2.44 0.66
CA LYS A 11 -14.38 -2.14 -0.18
C LYS A 11 -13.36 -3.23 0.11
N PRO A 12 -12.82 -3.91 -0.91
CA PRO A 12 -11.78 -4.90 -0.71
C PRO A 12 -10.60 -4.25 0.02
N SER A 13 -10.43 -4.62 1.29
CA SER A 13 -9.27 -4.29 2.09
C SER A 13 -8.53 -5.61 2.29
N PRO A 14 -7.18 -5.65 2.20
CA PRO A 14 -6.41 -6.85 2.58
C PRO A 14 -6.51 -7.17 4.08
N TYR A 15 -7.38 -6.47 4.80
CA TYR A 15 -7.58 -6.53 6.23
C TYR A 15 -9.07 -6.59 6.54
N ALA A 16 -9.45 -7.55 7.39
CA ALA A 16 -10.71 -7.53 8.11
C ALA A 16 -10.48 -6.96 9.51
N PHE A 17 -11.44 -6.18 10.00
CA PHE A 17 -11.34 -5.48 11.28
C PHE A 17 -12.47 -5.91 12.19
N MET A 18 -12.15 -6.12 13.46
CA MET A 18 -13.12 -6.39 14.51
C MET A 18 -12.86 -5.40 15.64
N GLU A 19 -13.86 -4.57 15.92
CA GLU A 19 -13.80 -3.61 17.01
C GLU A 19 -13.81 -4.34 18.37
N GLU A 20 -12.92 -3.93 19.27
CA GLU A 20 -12.83 -4.40 20.65
C GLU A 20 -12.86 -3.20 21.62
N SER A 21 -12.99 -3.47 22.93
CA SER A 21 -13.22 -2.44 23.96
C SER A 21 -12.18 -1.30 24.02
N ASN A 22 -10.97 -1.53 23.51
CA ASN A 22 -9.84 -0.60 23.58
C ASN A 22 -9.00 -0.57 22.29
N GLY A 23 -9.54 -1.07 21.17
CA GLY A 23 -8.85 -1.02 19.90
C GLY A 23 -9.54 -1.87 18.84
N TRP A 24 -8.76 -2.28 17.85
CA TRP A 24 -9.20 -3.16 16.78
C TRP A 24 -8.38 -4.43 16.79
N ARG A 25 -9.04 -5.57 16.64
CA ARG A 25 -8.39 -6.78 16.16
C ARG A 25 -8.41 -6.76 14.63
N VAL A 26 -7.22 -6.70 14.06
CA VAL A 26 -7.03 -6.67 12.61
C VAL A 26 -6.60 -8.05 12.14
N PHE A 27 -7.40 -8.65 11.28
CA PHE A 27 -7.09 -9.90 10.60
C PHE A 27 -6.56 -9.56 9.22
N ARG A 28 -5.39 -10.08 8.85
CA ARG A 28 -4.97 -9.97 7.44
C ARG A 28 -5.70 -11.04 6.64
N GLU A 29 -6.53 -10.64 5.69
CA GLU A 29 -7.09 -11.58 4.72
C GLU A 29 -5.97 -12.05 3.80
N THR A 30 -5.47 -13.25 4.06
CA THR A 30 -4.64 -13.96 3.11
C THR A 30 -5.51 -14.36 1.92
N TYR A 31 -5.39 -13.68 0.79
CA TYR A 31 -6.02 -14.02 -0.50
C TYR A 31 -5.76 -15.48 -0.97
N ARG A 32 -5.00 -16.27 -0.21
CA ARG A 32 -4.64 -17.67 -0.48
C ARG A 32 -4.71 -18.62 0.73
N ALA A 33 -5.13 -18.19 1.93
CA ALA A 33 -5.15 -19.10 3.08
C ALA A 33 -6.42 -18.98 3.93
N ASP A 34 -6.81 -20.14 4.46
CA ASP A 34 -7.89 -20.42 5.40
C ASP A 34 -8.10 -19.28 6.42
N PRO A 35 -9.30 -18.66 6.46
CA PRO A 35 -9.63 -17.59 7.41
C PRO A 35 -9.37 -17.95 8.88
N GLU A 36 -9.46 -19.24 9.23
CA GLU A 36 -9.20 -19.72 10.60
C GLU A 36 -7.70 -19.70 10.98
N LYS A 37 -6.80 -19.49 10.01
CA LYS A 37 -5.34 -19.39 10.21
C LYS A 37 -4.81 -17.97 10.01
N ALA A 38 -5.68 -16.98 9.82
CA ALA A 38 -5.25 -15.60 9.61
C ALA A 38 -4.61 -15.04 10.89
N ASN A 39 -3.37 -14.54 10.78
CA ASN A 39 -2.74 -13.81 11.88
C ASN A 39 -3.59 -12.58 12.23
N SER A 40 -3.93 -12.46 13.52
CA SER A 40 -4.66 -11.31 14.05
C SER A 40 -3.75 -10.44 14.91
N TYR A 41 -3.81 -9.12 14.73
CA TYR A 41 -3.04 -8.15 15.48
C TYR A 41 -3.98 -7.23 16.25
N PHE A 42 -3.66 -6.96 17.52
CA PHE A 42 -4.38 -5.96 18.29
C PHE A 42 -3.76 -4.58 18.05
N VAL A 43 -4.57 -3.62 17.62
CA VAL A 43 -4.18 -2.23 17.38
C VAL A 43 -4.96 -1.33 18.33
N SER A 44 -4.28 -0.69 19.27
CA SER A 44 -4.94 0.27 20.16
C SER A 44 -5.35 1.53 19.40
N TRP A 45 -6.37 2.22 19.91
CA TRP A 45 -6.82 3.50 19.35
C TRP A 45 -5.71 4.55 19.27
N ASP A 46 -4.82 4.57 20.27
CA ASP A 46 -3.73 5.53 20.36
C ASP A 46 -2.73 5.36 19.20
N ILE A 47 -2.37 4.11 18.89
CA ILE A 47 -1.41 3.78 17.82
C ILE A 47 -2.00 4.07 16.44
N HIS A 48 -3.32 3.95 16.26
CA HIS A 48 -3.96 4.29 14.99
C HIS A 48 -3.75 5.77 14.61
N SER A 49 -3.82 6.68 15.58
CA SER A 49 -3.73 8.13 15.33
C SER A 49 -2.40 8.56 14.69
N GLU A 50 -1.37 7.73 14.81
CA GLU A 50 -0.02 7.95 14.27
C GLU A 50 0.20 7.29 12.89
N GLY A 51 -0.66 6.36 12.47
CA GLY A 51 -0.47 5.54 11.27
C GLY A 51 -1.16 6.10 10.01
N LEU A 52 -0.45 6.10 8.87
CA LEU A 52 -1.01 6.51 7.56
C LEU A 52 -1.93 5.42 6.95
N SER A 53 -1.79 4.18 7.42
CA SER A 53 -2.54 2.99 6.98
C SER A 53 -2.75 1.99 8.11
N ALA A 54 -3.63 1.00 7.91
CA ALA A 54 -3.77 -0.13 8.84
C ALA A 54 -2.45 -0.89 9.05
N TYR A 55 -1.63 -1.02 7.99
CA TYR A 55 -0.31 -1.63 8.09
C TYR A 55 0.64 -0.84 8.99
N ASP A 56 0.62 0.49 8.93
CA ASP A 56 1.46 1.32 9.80
C ASP A 56 1.14 1.10 11.26
N ALA A 57 -0.15 1.04 11.58
CA ALA A 57 -0.62 0.79 12.93
C ALA A 57 -0.25 -0.62 13.41
N ILE A 58 -0.43 -1.66 12.56
CA ILE A 58 -0.05 -3.04 12.88
C ILE A 58 1.46 -3.16 13.09
N THR A 59 2.27 -2.59 12.18
CA THR A 59 3.73 -2.63 12.27
C THR A 59 4.21 -1.95 13.53
N ARG A 60 3.63 -0.78 13.86
CA ARG A 60 3.94 -0.06 15.08
C ARG A 60 3.61 -0.88 16.33
N CYS A 61 2.46 -1.56 16.36
CA CYS A 61 2.12 -2.49 17.44
C CYS A 61 3.14 -3.63 17.56
N ALA A 62 3.51 -4.27 16.44
CA ALA A 62 4.49 -5.35 16.45
C ALA A 62 5.85 -4.87 16.98
N GLU A 63 6.34 -3.71 16.54
CA GLU A 63 7.58 -3.11 17.02
C GLU A 63 7.55 -2.82 18.53
N LEU A 64 6.45 -2.27 19.04
CA LEU A 64 6.27 -2.00 20.48
C LEU A 64 6.26 -3.28 21.31
N ASN A 65 5.82 -4.40 20.72
CA ASN A 65 5.83 -5.72 21.34
C ASN A 65 7.18 -6.46 21.16
N GLY A 66 8.18 -5.84 20.53
CA GLY A 66 9.47 -6.46 20.23
C GLY A 66 9.42 -7.51 19.12
N GLU A 67 8.33 -7.56 18.36
CA GLU A 67 8.14 -8.45 17.22
C GLU A 67 8.62 -7.77 15.93
N HIS A 68 9.25 -8.54 15.05
CA HIS A 68 9.59 -8.06 13.71
C HIS A 68 8.59 -8.61 12.70
N MET A 69 7.68 -7.75 12.23
CA MET A 69 6.74 -8.12 11.19
C MET A 69 7.31 -7.78 9.81
N PRO A 70 7.48 -8.75 8.89
CA PRO A 70 7.86 -8.44 7.52
C PRO A 70 6.73 -7.69 6.81
N MET A 71 7.10 -6.69 6.01
CA MET A 71 6.15 -5.91 5.21
C MET A 71 5.39 -6.82 4.26
N HIS A 72 4.07 -6.67 4.19
CA HIS A 72 3.31 -7.36 3.16
C HIS A 72 3.66 -6.80 1.80
N PRO A 73 3.60 -7.62 0.76
CA PRO A 73 3.63 -7.10 -0.59
C PRO A 73 2.57 -6.05 -0.93
N LEU A 74 1.32 -6.27 -0.54
CA LEU A 74 0.25 -5.32 -0.89
C LEU A 74 0.39 -3.99 -0.13
N ASP A 75 0.88 -4.04 1.11
CA ASP A 75 1.17 -2.83 1.87
C ASP A 75 2.40 -2.12 1.34
N ALA A 76 3.41 -2.87 0.88
CA ALA A 76 4.57 -2.29 0.21
C ALA A 76 4.12 -1.51 -1.03
N LEU A 77 3.29 -2.11 -1.89
CA LEU A 77 2.74 -1.44 -3.07
C LEU A 77 1.95 -0.19 -2.69
N LEU A 78 1.06 -0.29 -1.71
CA LEU A 78 0.25 0.84 -1.24
C LEU A 78 1.11 1.96 -0.65
N HIS A 79 2.07 1.62 0.22
CA HIS A 79 3.00 2.56 0.85
C HIS A 79 3.82 3.31 -0.20
N LEU A 80 4.41 2.58 -1.15
CA LEU A 80 5.17 3.19 -2.25
C LEU A 80 4.28 4.14 -3.06
N PHE A 81 3.04 3.74 -3.35
CA PHE A 81 2.13 4.52 -4.19
C PHE A 81 1.69 5.80 -3.49
N VAL A 82 1.32 5.72 -2.21
CA VAL A 82 0.99 6.89 -1.38
C VAL A 82 2.19 7.83 -1.28
N LEU A 83 3.38 7.31 -1.00
CA LEU A 83 4.58 8.12 -0.86
C LEU A 83 4.89 8.87 -2.18
N ALA A 84 4.87 8.15 -3.30
CA ALA A 84 5.17 8.70 -4.62
C ALA A 84 4.14 9.75 -5.07
N THR A 85 2.87 9.60 -4.70
CA THR A 85 1.81 10.52 -5.11
C THR A 85 1.66 11.74 -4.20
N THR A 86 2.00 11.63 -2.92
CA THR A 86 1.82 12.70 -1.93
C THR A 86 3.07 13.53 -1.67
N GLN A 87 4.27 12.96 -1.90
CA GLN A 87 5.54 13.63 -1.62
C GLN A 87 6.26 14.06 -2.90
N SER A 88 7.30 14.89 -2.73
CA SER A 88 8.12 15.42 -3.84
C SER A 88 9.63 15.36 -3.56
N HIS A 89 10.06 14.61 -2.54
CA HIS A 89 11.48 14.45 -2.21
C HIS A 89 12.12 13.29 -3.00
N SER A 90 13.45 13.19 -2.97
CA SER A 90 14.24 12.18 -3.68
C SER A 90 13.77 10.75 -3.45
N GLY A 91 13.49 10.37 -2.19
CA GLY A 91 12.97 9.04 -1.88
C GLY A 91 11.64 8.72 -2.58
N ALA A 92 10.73 9.68 -2.68
CA ALA A 92 9.44 9.51 -3.34
C ALA A 92 9.59 9.34 -4.86
N GLU A 93 10.54 10.05 -5.47
CA GLU A 93 10.91 9.86 -6.88
C GLU A 93 11.43 8.45 -7.14
N VAL A 94 12.32 7.92 -6.28
CA VAL A 94 12.84 6.55 -6.43
C VAL A 94 11.71 5.53 -6.29
N CYS A 95 10.81 5.71 -5.32
CA CYS A 95 9.62 4.86 -5.18
C CYS A 95 8.71 4.93 -6.42
N ALA A 96 8.55 6.11 -7.02
CA ALA A 96 7.81 6.27 -8.27
C ALA A 96 8.45 5.51 -9.43
N ARG A 97 9.79 5.56 -9.57
CA ARG A 97 10.54 4.84 -10.60
C ARG A 97 10.39 3.32 -10.43
N VAL A 98 10.46 2.81 -9.21
CA VAL A 98 10.21 1.38 -8.92
C VAL A 98 8.80 0.99 -9.35
N LEU A 99 7.79 1.74 -8.91
CA LEU A 99 6.39 1.49 -9.27
C LEU A 99 6.15 1.52 -10.78
N LEU A 100 6.73 2.49 -11.48
CA LEU A 100 6.62 2.61 -12.94
C LEU A 100 7.34 1.49 -13.67
N GLY A 101 8.47 1.01 -13.13
CA GLY A 101 9.15 -0.16 -13.66
C GLY A 101 8.34 -1.46 -13.52
N LEU A 102 7.59 -1.62 -12.41
CA LEU A 102 6.65 -2.73 -12.25
C LEU A 102 5.42 -2.59 -13.16
N TYR A 103 4.95 -1.36 -13.39
CA TYR A 103 3.83 -1.06 -14.28
C TYR A 103 4.14 -1.30 -15.75
N ASN A 104 5.31 -0.83 -16.21
CA ASN A 104 5.76 -0.99 -17.58
C ASN A 104 7.28 -0.82 -17.66
N GLY A 105 8.02 -1.90 -17.34
CA GLY A 105 9.48 -1.88 -17.30
C GLY A 105 10.15 -1.62 -18.65
N TYR A 106 9.46 -1.83 -19.77
CA TYR A 106 9.96 -1.47 -21.10
C TYR A 106 9.98 0.05 -21.30
N ARG A 107 8.90 0.74 -20.89
CA ARG A 107 8.80 2.20 -20.98
C ARG A 107 9.56 2.91 -19.86
N PHE A 108 9.67 2.28 -18.70
CA PHE A 108 10.25 2.86 -17.49
C PHE A 108 11.31 1.92 -16.89
N PRO A 109 12.50 1.83 -17.50
CA PRO A 109 13.57 1.01 -16.97
C PRO A 109 13.99 1.49 -15.57
N LEU A 110 14.14 0.54 -14.64
CA LEU A 110 14.55 0.81 -13.27
C LEU A 110 16.09 0.74 -13.14
N ASP A 111 16.71 1.87 -12.81
CA ASP A 111 18.12 1.89 -12.39
C ASP A 111 18.24 1.44 -10.93
N LEU A 112 18.83 0.27 -10.70
CA LEU A 112 19.00 -0.30 -9.35
C LEU A 112 19.92 0.53 -8.45
N THR A 113 20.77 1.39 -9.00
CA THR A 113 21.65 2.25 -8.21
C THR A 113 20.87 3.33 -7.45
N GLU A 114 19.70 3.73 -7.96
CA GLU A 114 18.79 4.68 -7.33
C GLU A 114 18.26 4.19 -5.97
N LEU A 115 18.18 2.87 -5.76
CA LEU A 115 17.73 2.28 -4.50
C LEU A 115 18.61 2.68 -3.30
N ARG A 116 19.87 3.07 -3.54
CA ARG A 116 20.80 3.54 -2.49
C ARG A 116 20.39 4.86 -1.84
N ARG A 117 19.48 5.60 -2.48
CA ARG A 117 18.97 6.90 -1.99
C ARG A 117 17.83 6.74 -0.97
N LEU A 118 17.33 5.51 -0.78
CA LEU A 118 16.20 5.22 0.09
C LEU A 118 16.65 5.01 1.54
N ASP A 119 15.82 5.46 2.49
CA ASP A 119 15.92 4.99 3.87
C ASP A 119 15.57 3.49 3.96
N LYS A 120 15.89 2.88 5.11
CA LYS A 120 15.71 1.45 5.35
C LYS A 120 14.27 0.98 5.08
N ARG A 121 13.27 1.77 5.43
CA ARG A 121 11.86 1.41 5.32
C ARG A 121 11.39 1.44 3.87
N ASN A 122 11.71 2.51 3.15
CA ASN A 122 11.38 2.64 1.73
C ASN A 122 12.14 1.63 0.87
N HIS A 123 13.40 1.33 1.23
CA HIS A 123 14.17 0.27 0.58
C HIS A 123 13.50 -1.10 0.79
N ALA A 124 13.11 -1.44 2.02
CA ALA A 124 12.41 -2.70 2.31
C ALA A 124 11.08 -2.82 1.54
N ALA A 125 10.33 -1.72 1.42
CA ALA A 125 9.11 -1.68 0.62
C ALA A 125 9.39 -1.96 -0.86
N CYS A 126 10.40 -1.30 -1.45
CA CYS A 126 10.79 -1.53 -2.85
C CYS A 126 11.17 -3.00 -3.09
N MET A 127 12.01 -3.58 -2.23
CA MET A 127 12.44 -4.98 -2.37
C MET A 127 11.27 -5.96 -2.21
N THR A 128 10.34 -5.68 -1.30
CA THR A 128 9.14 -6.49 -1.10
C THR A 128 8.24 -6.46 -2.33
N ALA A 129 8.02 -5.28 -2.90
CA ALA A 129 7.23 -5.09 -4.12
C ALA A 129 7.86 -5.80 -5.34
N ILE A 130 9.17 -5.64 -5.55
CA ILE A 130 9.90 -6.29 -6.65
C ILE A 130 9.83 -7.82 -6.52
N SER A 131 10.05 -8.34 -5.31
CA SER A 131 9.99 -9.78 -5.05
C SER A 131 8.59 -10.35 -5.29
N PHE A 132 7.56 -9.58 -4.93
CA PHE A 132 6.16 -9.97 -5.13
C PHE A 132 5.73 -9.98 -6.58
N ASP A 133 6.26 -9.07 -7.40
CA ASP A 133 5.92 -8.97 -8.81
C ASP A 133 6.71 -9.94 -9.71
N THR A 134 7.79 -10.53 -9.18
CA THR A 134 8.61 -11.54 -9.90
C THR A 134 7.81 -12.66 -10.60
N PRO A 135 6.80 -13.29 -9.97
CA PRO A 135 5.97 -14.30 -10.66
C PRO A 135 4.97 -13.71 -11.68
N CYS A 136 4.82 -12.38 -11.77
CA CYS A 136 3.94 -11.67 -12.69
C CYS A 136 2.50 -12.24 -12.75
N VAL A 137 1.92 -12.53 -11.58
CA VAL A 137 0.59 -13.14 -11.46
C VAL A 137 -0.51 -12.18 -11.91
N MET A 138 -0.33 -10.88 -11.64
CA MET A 138 -1.28 -9.82 -11.93
C MET A 138 -0.54 -8.49 -11.97
N GLU A 139 -0.93 -7.62 -12.90
CA GLU A 139 -0.45 -6.25 -13.06
C GLU A 139 -0.50 -5.45 -11.74
N VAL A 140 0.54 -4.67 -11.47
CA VAL A 140 0.64 -3.85 -10.25
C VAL A 140 -0.53 -2.87 -10.11
N GLN A 141 -1.04 -2.29 -11.20
CA GLN A 141 -2.22 -1.42 -11.10
C GLN A 141 -3.46 -2.18 -10.67
N ARG A 142 -3.64 -3.44 -11.07
CA ARG A 142 -4.80 -4.26 -10.68
C ARG A 142 -4.75 -4.66 -9.21
N TRP A 143 -3.56 -4.89 -8.66
CA TRP A 143 -3.40 -5.06 -7.22
C TRP A 143 -3.82 -3.80 -6.47
N LEU A 144 -3.37 -2.62 -6.92
CA LEU A 144 -3.75 -1.35 -6.30
C LEU A 144 -5.25 -1.05 -6.45
N GLU A 145 -5.86 -1.37 -7.58
CA GLU A 145 -7.32 -1.28 -7.80
C GLU A 145 -8.06 -2.15 -6.80
N THR A 146 -7.59 -3.40 -6.61
CA THR A 146 -8.15 -4.33 -5.62
C THR A 146 -8.01 -3.81 -4.20
N ILE A 147 -6.87 -3.24 -3.80
CA ILE A 147 -6.65 -2.76 -2.42
C ILE A 147 -7.41 -1.46 -2.13
N THR A 148 -7.59 -0.61 -3.14
CA THR A 148 -8.16 0.73 -2.96
C THR A 148 -9.64 0.80 -3.33
N GLY A 149 -10.18 -0.23 -3.99
CA GLY A 149 -11.51 -0.23 -4.60
C GLY A 149 -11.65 0.78 -5.74
N ARG A 150 -10.54 1.22 -6.35
CA ARG A 150 -10.53 2.15 -7.48
C ARG A 150 -10.36 1.41 -8.80
N THR A 151 -10.60 2.11 -9.90
CA THR A 151 -10.46 1.58 -11.27
C THR A 151 -9.63 2.50 -12.17
N ASP A 152 -9.01 3.54 -11.59
CA ASP A 152 -8.25 4.58 -12.29
C ASP A 152 -6.73 4.45 -12.05
N MET A 153 -6.24 3.28 -11.62
CA MET A 153 -4.83 3.17 -11.23
C MET A 153 -3.88 3.28 -12.41
N GLY A 154 -4.20 2.68 -13.56
CA GLY A 154 -3.40 2.86 -14.78
C GLY A 154 -3.24 4.34 -15.15
N GLN A 155 -4.33 5.12 -15.08
CA GLN A 155 -4.31 6.56 -15.28
C GLN A 155 -3.40 7.28 -14.27
N ARG A 156 -3.43 6.87 -13.01
CA ARG A 156 -2.57 7.44 -11.96
C ARG A 156 -1.09 7.14 -12.19
N PHE A 157 -0.73 5.99 -12.75
CA PHE A 157 0.65 5.71 -13.16
C PHE A 157 1.12 6.67 -14.26
N GLU A 158 0.28 6.97 -15.26
CA GLU A 158 0.61 7.96 -16.29
C GLU A 158 0.85 9.35 -15.70
N TRP A 159 -0.03 9.78 -14.78
CA TRP A 159 0.15 11.03 -14.04
C TRP A 159 1.39 11.03 -13.15
N LEU A 160 1.75 9.88 -12.59
CA LEU A 160 2.95 9.71 -11.78
C LEU A 160 4.23 9.87 -12.63
N ALA A 161 4.25 9.26 -13.82
CA ALA A 161 5.35 9.40 -14.76
C ALA A 161 5.57 10.87 -15.16
N TRP A 162 4.49 11.58 -15.50
CA TRP A 162 4.57 13.00 -15.85
C TRP A 162 4.99 13.87 -14.67
N ARG A 163 4.45 13.64 -13.47
CA ARG A 163 4.78 14.37 -12.25
C ARG A 163 6.28 14.39 -11.97
N PHE A 164 6.95 13.25 -12.15
CA PHE A 164 8.39 13.11 -11.93
C PHE A 164 9.22 13.36 -13.20
N LYS A 165 8.61 13.92 -14.26
CA LYS A 165 9.28 14.28 -15.53
C LYS A 165 9.98 13.09 -16.18
N LEU A 166 9.36 11.92 -16.10
CA LEU A 166 9.81 10.70 -16.78
C LEU A 166 9.22 10.56 -18.19
N VAL A 167 8.26 11.42 -18.50
CA VAL A 167 7.69 11.65 -19.82
C VAL A 167 7.51 13.15 -20.01
N ASP A 168 7.63 13.62 -21.25
CA ASP A 168 7.47 15.04 -21.59
C ASP A 168 6.00 15.44 -21.71
N GLU A 169 5.18 14.55 -22.27
CA GLU A 169 3.78 14.82 -22.55
C GLU A 169 2.91 14.59 -21.32
N GLN A 170 2.05 15.57 -21.03
CA GLN A 170 1.04 15.46 -19.98
C GLN A 170 -0.05 14.46 -20.43
N PRO A 171 -0.53 13.57 -19.53
CA PRO A 171 -1.63 12.69 -19.86
C PRO A 171 -2.88 13.49 -20.25
N GLU A 172 -3.53 13.10 -21.36
CA GLU A 172 -4.79 13.71 -21.82
C GLU A 172 -5.94 13.55 -20.83
N SER A 173 -5.89 12.45 -20.07
CA SER A 173 -6.88 12.09 -19.07
C SER A 173 -6.92 13.12 -17.91
N PRO A 174 -8.09 13.41 -17.32
CA PRO A 174 -8.22 14.41 -16.27
C PRO A 174 -7.36 14.07 -15.05
N ARG A 175 -6.89 15.08 -14.32
CA ARG A 175 -6.07 14.84 -13.11
C ARG A 175 -6.85 13.99 -12.10
N PRO A 176 -6.30 12.84 -11.65
CA PRO A 176 -6.98 12.01 -10.68
C PRO A 176 -7.16 12.76 -9.36
N GLU A 177 -8.31 12.56 -8.72
CA GLU A 177 -8.55 13.06 -7.37
C GLU A 177 -7.51 12.50 -6.39
N ALA A 178 -7.30 13.20 -5.28
CA ALA A 178 -6.42 12.73 -4.21
C ALA A 178 -6.81 11.32 -3.78
N LEU A 179 -5.82 10.46 -3.53
CA LEU A 179 -6.08 9.12 -3.05
C LEU A 179 -6.62 9.21 -1.61
N ALA A 180 -7.94 9.23 -1.47
CA ALA A 180 -8.59 9.06 -0.18
C ALA A 180 -8.51 7.57 0.16
N LEU A 181 -7.42 7.16 0.81
CA LEU A 181 -7.42 5.89 1.52
C LEU A 181 -8.47 6.02 2.62
N VAL A 182 -9.59 5.32 2.45
CA VAL A 182 -10.50 5.08 3.56
C VAL A 182 -9.69 4.23 4.51
N SER A 183 -9.15 4.85 5.57
CA SER A 183 -8.62 4.05 6.67
C SER A 183 -9.79 3.20 7.14
N PRO A 184 -9.71 1.88 7.07
CA PRO A 184 -10.77 1.03 7.61
C PRO A 184 -10.94 1.21 9.13
N LEU A 185 -10.01 1.93 9.77
CA LEU A 185 -10.04 2.33 11.19
C LEU A 185 -10.66 3.73 11.41
N LYS A 186 -10.99 4.47 10.35
CA LYS A 186 -11.76 5.73 10.38
C LYS A 186 -13.16 5.47 9.84
N SER A 187 -14.01 4.83 10.65
CA SER A 187 -15.46 4.90 10.51
C SER A 187 -16.00 5.99 11.43
#